data_AF-A0A8T3YZM6-F1
#
_entry.id   AF-A0A8T3YZM6-F1
#
_cell.length_a   1.000
_cell.length_b   1.000
_cell.length_c   1.000
_cell.angle_alpha   90.00
_cell.angle_beta   90.00
_cell.angle_gamma   90.00
#
_symmetry.space_group_name_H-M   'P 1'
#
loop_
_entity.id
_entity.type
_entity.pdbx_description
1 polymer ?
#
loop_
_entity_poly.entity_id
_entity_poly.type
_entity_poly.pdbx_seq_one_letter_code
_entity_poly.pdbx_strand_id
1 'polypeptide(L)'
;MPYLICEDCGNYYELEEGESPEDFQLECNCGGELEYYSTKYDYYKKNRIKQDSLEESGKKSPKNKEKITEGFFSNLDGQSKGFIAVGVLGAIILILMFGLSGVVSSISPSYLDVMPPEIQAANAPVLVILYAPRCSACQKFDSETLTNPDVQQKLSSYSVMRINVDTNPEQASHFNSNVIPTMVLLDPKGKEIRRNVGYLTATELINFLKT
;
A
#
# COMPACT_ATOMS: atom_id res chain seq x y z
N MET A 1 -21.26 13.57 11.53
CA MET A 1 -21.82 12.64 12.53
C MET A 1 -20.68 11.83 13.15
N PRO A 2 -20.76 11.48 14.44
CA PRO A 2 -19.76 10.65 15.11
C PRO A 2 -19.95 9.15 14.81
N TYR A 3 -18.95 8.34 15.17
CA TYR A 3 -18.87 6.93 14.85
C TYR A 3 -18.51 6.09 16.07
N LEU A 4 -19.03 4.86 16.12
CA LEU A 4 -18.55 3.78 16.98
C LEU A 4 -17.81 2.79 16.08
N ILE A 5 -16.53 2.52 16.32
CA ILE A 5 -15.70 1.70 15.43
C ILE A 5 -14.94 0.65 16.24
N CYS A 6 -14.95 -0.60 15.76
CA CYS A 6 -14.22 -1.70 16.37
C CYS A 6 -12.75 -1.69 15.94
N GLU A 7 -11.81 -1.70 16.89
CA GLU A 7 -10.38 -1.78 16.56
C GLU A 7 -9.97 -3.15 16.00
N ASP A 8 -10.68 -4.24 16.34
CA ASP A 8 -10.30 -5.60 15.98
C ASP A 8 -10.74 -6.01 14.56
N CYS A 9 -11.98 -5.68 14.19
CA CYS A 9 -12.53 -6.06 12.88
C CYS A 9 -12.81 -4.89 11.94
N GLY A 10 -12.77 -3.64 12.43
CA GLY A 10 -13.03 -2.45 11.63
C GLY A 10 -14.51 -2.19 11.30
N ASN A 11 -15.45 -2.98 11.83
CA ASN A 11 -16.87 -2.66 11.72
C ASN A 11 -17.19 -1.35 12.43
N TYR A 12 -18.19 -0.64 11.92
CA TYR A 12 -18.60 0.65 12.46
C TYR A 12 -20.10 0.85 12.47
N TYR A 13 -20.54 1.76 13.33
CA TYR A 13 -21.86 2.35 13.38
C TYR A 13 -21.73 3.89 13.33
N GLU A 14 -22.59 4.56 12.56
CA GLU A 14 -22.65 6.01 12.46
C GLU A 14 -23.83 6.52 13.28
N LEU A 15 -23.55 7.37 14.27
CA LEU A 15 -24.56 7.88 15.21
C LEU A 15 -25.42 8.96 14.53
N GLU A 16 -26.73 8.82 14.63
CA GLU A 16 -27.69 9.81 14.13
C GLU A 16 -27.83 11.01 15.09
N GLU A 17 -28.50 12.06 14.62
CA GLU A 17 -28.66 13.29 15.38
C GLU A 17 -29.56 13.05 16.62
N GLY A 18 -28.97 13.16 17.81
CA GLY A 18 -29.66 12.92 19.09
C GLY A 18 -29.38 11.57 19.73
N GLU A 19 -28.62 10.68 19.08
CA GLU A 19 -28.19 9.42 19.67
C GLU A 19 -26.95 9.61 20.57
N SER A 20 -26.99 9.07 21.79
CA SER A 20 -25.82 9.04 22.68
C SER A 20 -24.99 7.78 22.44
N PRO A 21 -23.64 7.87 22.37
CA PRO A 21 -22.77 6.69 22.29
C PRO A 21 -22.98 5.68 23.44
N GLU A 22 -23.48 6.16 24.57
CA GLU A 22 -23.70 5.38 25.80
C GLU A 22 -24.92 4.45 25.69
N ASP A 23 -25.83 4.71 24.75
CA ASP A 23 -27.04 3.92 24.53
C ASP A 23 -26.76 2.61 23.77
N PHE A 24 -25.52 2.43 23.29
CA PHE A 24 -25.12 1.29 22.46
C PHE A 24 -24.33 0.26 23.27
N GLN A 25 -24.58 -1.02 22.96
CA GLN A 25 -23.73 -2.10 23.43
C GLN A 25 -22.36 -1.95 22.76
N LEU A 26 -21.33 -1.62 23.55
CA LEU A 26 -19.96 -1.41 23.06
C LEU A 26 -19.23 -2.71 22.71
N GLU A 27 -19.96 -3.83 22.61
CA GLU A 27 -19.42 -5.11 22.19
C GLU A 27 -19.78 -5.34 20.71
N CYS A 28 -18.76 -5.45 19.87
CA CYS A 28 -18.91 -5.79 18.47
C CYS A 28 -19.24 -7.28 18.34
N ASN A 29 -19.98 -7.66 17.30
CA ASN A 29 -20.30 -9.06 17.00
C ASN A 29 -19.08 -9.98 16.83
N CYS A 30 -17.89 -9.41 16.60
CA CYS A 30 -16.64 -10.17 16.57
C CYS A 30 -16.05 -10.48 17.96
N GLY A 31 -16.69 -10.02 19.04
CA GLY A 31 -16.19 -10.08 20.42
C GLY A 31 -15.20 -8.98 20.79
N GLY A 32 -15.00 -7.99 19.92
CA GLY A 32 -14.12 -6.83 20.15
C GLY A 32 -14.89 -5.62 20.67
N GLU A 33 -14.20 -4.64 21.26
CA GLU A 33 -14.85 -3.42 21.78
C GLU A 33 -15.02 -2.34 20.69
N LEU A 34 -16.15 -1.63 20.73
CA LEU A 34 -16.44 -0.47 19.92
C LEU A 34 -15.98 0.80 20.64
N GLU A 35 -15.25 1.66 19.95
CA GLU A 35 -14.75 2.92 20.49
C GLU A 35 -15.32 4.12 19.73
N TYR A 36 -15.54 5.22 20.44
CA TYR A 36 -16.10 6.45 19.90
C TYR A 36 -15.06 7.29 19.15
N TYR A 37 -15.46 7.79 17.97
CA TYR A 37 -14.69 8.71 17.16
C TYR A 37 -15.58 9.85 16.66
N SER A 38 -15.14 11.09 16.86
CA SER A 38 -15.83 12.28 16.33
C SER A 38 -15.93 12.28 14.81
N THR A 39 -14.95 11.69 14.13
CA THR A 39 -14.91 11.53 12.68
C THR A 39 -14.26 10.19 12.30
N LYS A 40 -14.64 9.62 11.15
CA LYS A 40 -13.94 8.44 10.56
C LYS A 40 -12.44 8.68 10.37
N TYR A 41 -12.04 9.94 10.13
CA TYR A 41 -10.62 10.31 10.00
C TYR A 41 -9.84 10.11 11.30
N ASP A 42 -10.44 10.39 12.46
CA ASP A 42 -9.78 10.24 13.76
C ASP A 42 -9.39 8.78 14.02
N TYR A 43 -10.24 7.84 13.62
CA TYR A 43 -9.96 6.41 13.66
C TYR A 43 -8.79 6.02 12.73
N TYR A 44 -8.84 6.42 11.46
CA TYR A 44 -7.75 6.10 10.52
C TYR A 44 -6.41 6.72 10.92
N LYS A 45 -6.43 7.94 11.46
CA LYS A 45 -5.24 8.64 11.97
C LYS A 45 -4.65 7.89 13.18
N LYS A 46 -5.49 7.47 14.13
CA LYS A 46 -5.06 6.72 15.32
C LYS A 46 -4.44 5.37 14.94
N ASN A 47 -5.08 4.61 14.05
CA ASN A 47 -4.57 3.31 13.62
C ASN A 47 -3.29 3.40 12.80
N ARG A 48 -3.11 4.45 11.99
CA ARG A 48 -1.84 4.71 11.30
C ARG A 48 -0.69 4.94 12.28
N ILE A 49 -0.91 5.70 13.36
CA ILE A 49 0.10 5.93 14.40
C ILE A 49 0.42 4.64 15.18
N LYS A 50 -0.58 3.77 15.42
CA LYS A 50 -0.40 2.45 16.04
C LYS A 50 0.46 1.53 15.16
N GLN A 51 0.34 1.65 13.85
CA GLN A 51 1.12 0.88 12.88
C GLN A 51 2.57 1.42 12.75
N ASP A 52 2.75 2.74 12.72
CA ASP A 52 4.07 3.38 12.67
C ASP A 52 4.89 3.14 13.96
N SER A 53 4.24 3.05 15.13
CA SER A 53 4.89 2.77 16.42
C SER A 53 5.31 1.30 16.62
N LEU A 54 4.74 0.38 15.85
CA LEU A 54 5.19 -1.03 15.80
C LEU A 54 6.40 -1.21 14.87
N GLU A 55 6.61 -0.32 13.90
CA GLU A 55 7.77 -0.35 12.99
C GLU A 55 9.03 0.33 13.56
N GLU A 56 8.91 1.20 14.57
CA GLU A 56 10.05 1.88 15.20
C GLU A 56 10.91 0.98 16.11
N SER A 57 10.47 -0.25 16.42
CA SER A 57 11.28 -1.22 17.15
C SER A 57 12.23 -2.04 16.26
N GLY A 58 12.28 -1.76 14.95
CA GLY A 58 12.88 -2.66 13.94
C GLY A 58 13.95 -2.08 13.03
N LYS A 59 14.63 -0.96 13.35
CA LYS A 59 15.76 -0.47 12.52
C LYS A 59 16.98 -0.03 13.34
N LYS A 60 17.86 -0.99 13.65
CA LYS A 60 19.31 -0.71 13.71
C LYS A 60 19.95 -1.19 12.42
N SER A 61 20.16 -0.25 11.49
CA SER A 61 21.19 -0.39 10.46
C SER A 61 22.51 0.08 11.07
N PRO A 62 23.57 -0.74 11.18
CA PRO A 62 24.87 -0.23 11.55
C PRO A 62 25.54 0.29 10.27
N LYS A 63 25.60 1.62 10.14
CA LYS A 63 26.76 2.27 9.53
C LYS A 63 27.92 2.12 10.51
N ASN A 64 28.99 1.42 10.13
CA ASN A 64 30.31 1.83 10.59
C ASN A 64 31.38 1.50 9.55
N LYS A 65 32.05 2.55 9.06
CA LYS A 65 33.35 2.46 8.40
C LYS A 65 34.39 2.54 9.52
N GLU A 66 35.16 1.49 9.74
CA GLU A 66 36.51 1.67 10.27
C GLU A 66 37.43 0.51 9.89
N LYS A 67 38.65 0.90 9.52
CA LYS A 67 39.81 0.08 9.18
C LYS A 67 40.10 -0.96 10.27
N ILE A 68 40.39 -2.20 9.90
CA ILE A 68 41.49 -2.96 10.53
C ILE A 68 42.27 -3.69 9.44
N THR A 69 43.48 -3.18 9.27
CA THR A 69 44.65 -3.73 8.58
C THR A 69 45.02 -5.12 9.10
N GLU A 70 45.52 -5.93 8.17
CA GLU A 70 46.64 -6.86 8.33
C GLU A 70 46.62 -7.78 9.57
N GLY A 71 46.25 -9.05 9.36
CA GLY A 71 46.45 -10.06 10.41
C GLY A 71 45.91 -11.48 10.18
N PHE A 72 45.53 -11.88 8.96
CA PHE A 72 44.95 -13.22 8.74
C PHE A 72 45.81 -14.16 7.87
N PHE A 73 46.93 -13.69 7.30
CA PHE A 73 47.86 -14.52 6.52
C PHE A 73 49.13 -14.79 7.31
N SER A 74 49.02 -15.58 8.37
CA SER A 74 50.19 -16.21 8.98
C SER A 74 49.74 -17.40 9.81
N ASN A 75 49.27 -18.42 9.11
CA ASN A 75 49.42 -19.85 9.44
C ASN A 75 48.73 -20.68 8.35
N LEU A 76 49.39 -20.81 7.21
CA LEU A 76 49.23 -22.01 6.40
C LEU A 76 50.63 -22.62 6.24
N ASP A 77 51.02 -23.31 7.30
CA ASP A 77 52.09 -24.29 7.21
C ASP A 77 51.70 -25.38 6.19
N GLY A 78 52.70 -25.78 5.43
CA GLY A 78 52.55 -26.63 4.26
C GLY A 78 52.06 -28.04 4.57
N GLN A 79 51.72 -28.69 3.45
CA GLN A 79 51.59 -30.15 3.26
C GLN A 79 50.15 -30.69 3.18
N SER A 80 49.50 -30.46 2.03
CA SER A 80 48.90 -31.54 1.21
C SER A 80 48.28 -30.95 -0.06
N LYS A 81 49.13 -30.74 -1.06
CA LYS A 81 48.73 -30.39 -2.42
C LYS A 81 48.03 -31.60 -3.05
N GLY A 82 46.75 -31.47 -3.42
CA GLY A 82 46.10 -32.45 -4.29
C GLY A 82 44.57 -32.45 -4.29
N PHE A 83 43.91 -32.23 -3.16
CA PHE A 83 42.47 -32.56 -3.05
C PHE A 83 41.52 -31.41 -2.69
N ILE A 84 42.03 -30.24 -2.27
CA ILE A 84 41.15 -29.11 -1.86
C ILE A 84 40.76 -28.21 -3.04
N ALA A 85 41.58 -28.13 -4.09
CA ALA A 85 41.32 -27.22 -5.22
C ALA A 85 40.10 -27.62 -6.07
N VAL A 86 39.83 -28.93 -6.22
CA VAL A 86 38.69 -29.42 -7.03
C VAL A 86 37.37 -29.30 -6.27
N GLY A 87 37.40 -29.50 -4.95
CA GLY A 87 36.21 -29.34 -4.09
C GLY A 87 35.75 -27.89 -3.96
N VAL A 88 36.69 -26.95 -3.83
CA VAL A 88 36.37 -25.51 -3.70
C VAL A 88 35.87 -24.92 -5.01
N LEU A 89 36.49 -25.26 -6.16
CA LEU A 89 36.00 -24.84 -7.48
C LEU A 89 34.65 -25.49 -7.83
N GLY A 90 34.45 -26.77 -7.49
CA GLY A 90 33.18 -27.46 -7.68
C GLY A 90 32.05 -26.90 -6.83
N ALA A 91 32.33 -26.55 -5.56
CA ALA A 91 31.37 -25.87 -4.68
C ALA A 91 31.07 -24.45 -5.15
N ILE A 92 32.06 -23.70 -5.65
CA ILE A 92 31.86 -22.36 -6.23
C ILE A 92 31.01 -22.44 -7.51
N ILE A 93 31.23 -23.43 -8.37
CA ILE A 93 30.43 -23.66 -9.59
C ILE A 93 29.00 -24.11 -9.24
N LEU A 94 28.83 -24.97 -8.23
CA LEU A 94 27.50 -25.34 -7.70
C LEU A 94 26.78 -24.15 -7.09
N ILE A 95 27.46 -23.30 -6.32
CA ILE A 95 26.88 -22.09 -5.74
C ILE A 95 26.56 -21.05 -6.84
N LEU A 96 27.35 -20.97 -7.92
CA LEU A 96 27.05 -20.12 -9.07
C LEU A 96 25.89 -20.66 -9.93
N MET A 97 25.78 -21.98 -10.11
CA MET A 97 24.68 -22.61 -10.88
C MET A 97 23.37 -22.67 -10.10
N PHE A 98 23.40 -22.92 -8.78
CA PHE A 98 22.20 -22.93 -7.93
C PHE A 98 21.85 -21.53 -7.37
N GLY A 99 22.80 -20.59 -7.33
CA GLY A 99 22.59 -19.23 -6.83
C GLY A 99 21.88 -18.29 -7.80
N LEU A 100 21.78 -18.64 -9.09
CA LEU A 100 21.04 -17.85 -10.09
C LEU A 100 19.52 -18.12 -10.09
N SER A 101 19.05 -19.21 -9.49
CA SER A 101 17.61 -19.53 -9.42
C SER A 101 16.86 -18.82 -8.29
N GLY A 102 17.55 -18.01 -7.48
CA GLY A 102 17.02 -17.43 -6.24
C GLY A 102 16.35 -16.05 -6.36
N VAL A 103 16.28 -15.45 -7.54
CA VAL A 103 15.50 -14.22 -7.77
C VAL A 103 14.19 -14.56 -8.46
N VAL A 104 13.37 -15.39 -7.82
CA VAL A 104 11.92 -15.24 -7.99
C VAL A 104 11.58 -13.93 -7.29
N SER A 105 11.80 -12.81 -7.99
CA SER A 105 11.29 -11.51 -7.60
C SER A 105 9.86 -11.74 -7.16
N SER A 106 9.53 -11.30 -5.96
CA SER A 106 8.19 -11.38 -5.40
C SER A 106 7.23 -10.71 -6.38
N ILE A 107 6.63 -11.47 -7.31
CA ILE A 107 5.61 -10.97 -8.21
C ILE A 107 4.36 -10.84 -7.35
N SER A 108 4.28 -9.74 -6.58
CA SER A 108 2.99 -9.23 -6.15
C SER A 108 2.13 -9.06 -7.39
N PRO A 109 0.83 -9.43 -7.38
CA PRO A 109 -0.06 -9.23 -8.52
C PRO A 109 0.11 -7.81 -9.02
N SER A 110 0.66 -7.67 -10.23
CA SER A 110 1.02 -6.36 -10.74
C SER A 110 -0.28 -5.68 -11.17
N TYR A 111 -0.52 -4.46 -10.71
CA TYR A 111 -1.65 -3.68 -11.21
C TYR A 111 -1.59 -3.49 -12.74
N LEU A 112 -0.42 -3.68 -13.35
CA LEU A 112 -0.24 -3.65 -14.81
C LEU A 112 -1.14 -4.66 -15.54
N ASP A 113 -1.37 -5.85 -14.98
CA ASP A 113 -2.12 -6.91 -15.67
C ASP A 113 -3.59 -6.56 -15.88
N VAL A 114 -4.12 -5.64 -15.05
CA VAL A 114 -5.51 -5.17 -15.10
C VAL A 114 -5.66 -3.79 -15.72
N MET A 115 -4.56 -3.16 -16.15
CA MET A 115 -4.61 -1.87 -16.83
C MET A 115 -4.86 -2.04 -18.32
N PRO A 116 -5.70 -1.20 -18.95
CA PRO A 116 -5.79 -1.14 -20.40
C PRO A 116 -4.43 -0.80 -21.05
N PRO A 117 -4.11 -1.34 -22.24
CA PRO A 117 -2.84 -1.10 -22.92
C PRO A 117 -2.53 0.39 -23.15
N GLU A 118 -3.54 1.22 -23.36
CA GLU A 118 -3.41 2.66 -23.54
C GLU A 118 -2.89 3.38 -22.29
N ILE A 119 -3.29 2.92 -21.10
CA ILE A 119 -2.81 3.47 -19.82
C ILE A 119 -1.36 3.05 -19.59
N GLN A 120 -1.01 1.81 -19.93
CA GLN A 120 0.36 1.29 -19.83
C GLN A 120 1.31 2.01 -20.80
N ALA A 121 0.86 2.26 -22.02
CA ALA A 121 1.66 2.91 -23.07
C ALA A 121 1.95 4.40 -22.78
N ALA A 122 1.10 5.07 -21.99
CA ALA A 122 1.29 6.47 -21.63
C ALA A 122 2.53 6.71 -20.75
N ASN A 123 3.00 5.69 -20.02
CA ASN A 123 4.13 5.78 -19.09
C ASN A 123 4.03 6.97 -18.10
N ALA A 124 2.80 7.28 -17.68
CA ALA A 124 2.48 8.33 -16.71
C ALA A 124 2.02 7.69 -15.39
N PRO A 125 2.12 8.40 -14.25
CA PRO A 125 1.50 7.94 -13.01
C PRO A 125 -0.01 7.74 -13.20
N VAL A 126 -0.55 6.68 -12.62
CA VAL A 126 -1.95 6.28 -12.83
C VAL A 126 -2.77 6.58 -11.58
N LEU A 127 -3.85 7.35 -11.73
CA LEU A 127 -4.88 7.49 -10.70
C LEU A 127 -6.00 6.50 -10.99
N VAL A 128 -6.11 5.47 -10.16
CA VAL A 128 -7.24 4.53 -10.21
C VAL A 128 -8.35 5.03 -9.29
N ILE A 129 -9.58 5.06 -9.78
CA ILE A 129 -10.77 5.43 -9.02
C ILE A 129 -11.77 4.28 -9.06
N LEU A 130 -11.94 3.60 -7.93
CA LEU A 130 -13.01 2.62 -7.75
C LEU A 130 -14.30 3.36 -7.40
N TYR A 131 -15.38 3.11 -8.14
CA TYR A 131 -16.65 3.82 -7.95
C TYR A 131 -17.85 2.94 -8.30
N ALA A 132 -19.05 3.41 -7.99
CA ALA A 132 -20.31 2.88 -8.50
C ALA A 132 -21.26 4.05 -8.83
N PRO A 133 -22.11 3.96 -9.88
CA PRO A 133 -23.06 5.02 -10.20
C PRO A 133 -24.11 5.27 -9.10
N ARG A 134 -24.51 4.22 -8.36
CA ARG A 134 -25.50 4.30 -7.26
C ARG A 134 -24.82 4.42 -5.89
N CYS A 135 -23.87 5.33 -5.78
CA CYS A 135 -23.14 5.63 -4.55
C CYS A 135 -23.13 7.14 -4.34
N SER A 136 -23.72 7.62 -3.24
CA SER A 136 -23.85 9.05 -2.95
C SER A 136 -22.50 9.75 -2.81
N ALA A 137 -21.56 9.16 -2.07
CA ALA A 137 -20.20 9.69 -1.92
C ALA A 137 -19.45 9.75 -3.26
N CYS A 138 -19.67 8.78 -4.14
CA CYS A 138 -19.06 8.72 -5.47
C CYS A 138 -19.63 9.81 -6.38
N GLN A 139 -20.95 10.00 -6.37
CA GLN A 139 -21.60 11.08 -7.12
C GLN A 139 -21.12 12.45 -6.66
N LYS A 140 -20.99 12.66 -5.34
CA LYS A 140 -20.45 13.89 -4.76
C LYS A 140 -19.00 14.13 -5.17
N PHE A 141 -18.17 13.08 -5.12
CA PHE A 141 -16.78 13.15 -5.58
C PHE A 141 -16.70 13.52 -7.07
N ASP A 142 -17.54 12.90 -7.90
CA ASP A 142 -17.59 13.20 -9.32
C ASP A 142 -18.03 14.65 -9.58
N SER A 143 -19.10 15.13 -8.93
CA SER A 143 -19.71 16.42 -9.24
C SER A 143 -19.03 17.64 -8.60
N GLU A 144 -18.37 17.48 -7.44
CA GLU A 144 -17.74 18.58 -6.71
C GLU A 144 -16.21 18.57 -6.83
N THR A 145 -15.61 17.39 -6.89
CA THR A 145 -14.15 17.23 -6.83
C THR A 145 -13.56 17.00 -8.22
N LEU A 146 -14.07 16.04 -9.00
CA LEU A 146 -13.50 15.77 -10.32
C LEU A 146 -13.82 16.85 -11.35
N THR A 147 -14.97 17.54 -11.27
CA THR A 147 -15.29 18.66 -12.17
C THR A 147 -14.51 19.94 -11.85
N ASN A 148 -13.83 20.02 -10.70
CA ASN A 148 -13.11 21.21 -10.29
C ASN A 148 -11.98 21.53 -11.31
N PRO A 149 -11.87 22.78 -11.81
CA PRO A 149 -10.89 23.14 -12.84
C PRO A 149 -9.44 22.88 -12.42
N ASP A 150 -9.08 23.13 -11.16
CA ASP A 150 -7.73 22.92 -10.65
C ASP A 150 -7.40 21.43 -10.57
N VAL A 151 -8.39 20.60 -10.23
CA VAL A 151 -8.28 19.14 -10.28
C VAL A 151 -8.10 18.67 -11.71
N GLN A 152 -8.93 19.13 -12.66
CA GLN A 152 -8.80 18.78 -14.07
C GLN A 152 -7.43 19.16 -14.64
N GLN A 153 -6.93 20.35 -14.31
CA GLN A 153 -5.60 20.78 -14.68
C GLN A 153 -4.54 19.85 -14.08
N LYS A 154 -4.65 19.50 -12.80
CA LYS A 154 -3.69 18.60 -12.15
C LYS A 154 -3.73 17.20 -12.76
N LEU A 155 -4.91 16.69 -13.11
CA LEU A 155 -5.10 15.36 -13.71
C LEU A 155 -4.54 15.23 -15.13
N SER A 156 -4.30 16.34 -15.85
CA SER A 156 -3.68 16.30 -17.18
C SER A 156 -2.28 15.65 -17.21
N SER A 157 -1.62 15.54 -16.06
CA SER A 157 -0.32 14.88 -15.89
C SER A 157 -0.41 13.41 -15.47
N TYR A 158 -1.62 12.85 -15.38
CA TYR A 158 -1.88 11.50 -14.90
C TYR A 158 -2.75 10.74 -15.90
N SER A 159 -2.56 9.43 -15.97
CA SER A 159 -3.52 8.56 -16.62
C SER A 159 -4.62 8.21 -15.61
N VAL A 160 -5.88 8.58 -15.91
CA VAL A 160 -7.01 8.32 -15.00
C VAL A 160 -7.75 7.07 -15.43
N MET A 161 -7.77 6.06 -14.55
CA MET A 161 -8.49 4.80 -14.77
C MET A 161 -9.66 4.70 -13.80
N ARG A 162 -10.89 4.69 -14.31
CA ARG A 162 -12.10 4.53 -13.49
C ARG A 162 -12.61 3.10 -13.60
N ILE A 163 -12.84 2.43 -12.47
CA ILE A 163 -13.35 1.06 -12.42
C ILE A 163 -14.70 1.07 -11.70
N ASN A 164 -15.74 0.69 -12.42
CA ASN A 164 -17.06 0.49 -11.82
C ASN A 164 -17.08 -0.87 -11.12
N VAL A 165 -17.20 -0.87 -9.79
CA VAL A 165 -17.15 -2.09 -8.98
C VAL A 165 -18.33 -3.03 -9.22
N ASP A 166 -19.47 -2.50 -9.69
CA ASP A 166 -20.66 -3.29 -9.99
C ASP A 166 -20.52 -4.06 -11.32
N THR A 167 -19.92 -3.43 -12.34
CA THR A 167 -19.82 -4.00 -13.69
C THR A 167 -18.48 -4.69 -13.96
N ASN A 168 -17.45 -4.36 -13.19
CA ASN A 168 -16.09 -4.90 -13.32
C ASN A 168 -15.55 -5.43 -11.98
N PRO A 169 -16.25 -6.35 -11.30
CA PRO A 169 -15.89 -6.81 -9.95
C PRO A 169 -14.55 -7.55 -9.90
N GLU A 170 -14.23 -8.34 -10.93
CA GLU A 170 -12.94 -9.03 -11.04
C GLU A 170 -11.79 -8.00 -11.06
N GLN A 171 -11.85 -7.03 -11.97
CA GLN A 171 -10.85 -5.96 -12.08
C GLN A 171 -10.73 -5.14 -10.78
N ALA A 172 -11.86 -4.81 -10.14
CA ALA A 172 -11.88 -4.07 -8.89
C ALA A 172 -11.26 -4.86 -7.72
N SER A 173 -11.43 -6.19 -7.70
CA SER A 173 -10.94 -7.04 -6.61
C SER A 173 -9.42 -6.98 -6.43
N HIS A 174 -8.66 -6.74 -7.50
CA HIS A 174 -7.20 -6.58 -7.44
C HIS A 174 -6.76 -5.43 -6.51
N PHE A 175 -7.61 -4.41 -6.34
CA PHE A 175 -7.31 -3.24 -5.51
C PHE A 175 -7.68 -3.42 -4.03
N ASN A 176 -8.31 -4.54 -3.66
CA ASN A 176 -8.64 -4.92 -2.27
C ASN A 176 -9.32 -3.81 -1.46
N SER A 177 -10.32 -3.14 -2.03
CA SER A 177 -11.08 -2.10 -1.31
C SER A 177 -12.58 -2.43 -1.24
N ASN A 178 -13.12 -2.35 -0.02
CA ASN A 178 -14.54 -2.58 0.26
C ASN A 178 -15.35 -1.26 0.37
N VAL A 179 -14.70 -0.11 0.19
CA VAL A 179 -15.32 1.21 0.35
C VAL A 179 -15.10 2.01 -0.94
N ILE A 180 -16.13 2.71 -1.39
CA ILE A 180 -16.08 3.59 -2.57
C ILE A 180 -16.54 5.02 -2.22
N PRO A 181 -15.99 6.06 -2.86
CA PRO A 181 -14.91 5.98 -3.83
C PRO A 181 -13.57 5.60 -3.18
N THR A 182 -12.70 4.88 -3.89
CA THR A 182 -11.31 4.64 -3.47
C THR A 182 -10.38 5.14 -4.55
N MET A 183 -9.39 5.93 -4.16
CA MET A 183 -8.35 6.44 -5.05
C MET A 183 -7.05 5.71 -4.76
N VAL A 184 -6.46 5.10 -5.78
CA VAL A 184 -5.14 4.46 -5.68
C VAL A 184 -4.21 5.16 -6.67
N LEU A 185 -3.11 5.70 -6.15
CA LEU A 185 -2.08 6.35 -6.96
C LEU A 185 -0.96 5.34 -7.23
N LEU A 186 -0.71 5.08 -8.50
CA LEU A 186 0.32 4.17 -8.98
C LEU A 186 1.43 4.94 -9.69
N ASP A 187 2.66 4.47 -9.56
CA ASP A 187 3.75 4.93 -10.41
C ASP A 187 3.60 4.37 -11.85
N PRO A 188 4.40 4.85 -12.83
CA PRO A 188 4.33 4.35 -14.20
C PRO A 188 4.62 2.85 -14.37
N LYS A 189 5.18 2.19 -13.36
CA LYS A 189 5.44 0.74 -13.34
C LYS A 189 4.31 -0.05 -12.69
N GLY A 190 3.20 0.60 -12.36
CA GLY A 190 2.05 -0.01 -11.69
C GLY A 190 2.29 -0.31 -10.22
N LYS A 191 3.34 0.24 -9.59
CA LYS A 191 3.53 0.11 -8.14
C LYS A 191 2.67 1.13 -7.42
N GLU A 192 1.95 0.70 -6.39
CA GLU A 192 1.22 1.62 -5.54
C GLU A 192 2.14 2.53 -4.75
N ILE A 193 1.91 3.83 -4.89
CA ILE A 193 2.56 4.90 -4.11
C ILE A 193 1.77 5.13 -2.83
N ARG A 194 0.44 5.28 -2.95
CA ARG A 194 -0.48 5.51 -1.83
C ARG A 194 -1.93 5.35 -2.27
N ARG A 195 -2.84 5.24 -1.30
CA ARG A 195 -4.29 5.20 -1.50
C ARG A 195 -5.04 6.10 -0.54
N ASN A 196 -6.23 6.51 -0.95
CA ASN A 196 -7.24 7.12 -0.10
C ASN A 196 -8.54 6.33 -0.20
N VAL A 197 -9.13 6.01 0.94
CA VAL A 197 -10.42 5.32 1.04
C VAL A 197 -11.48 6.33 1.43
N GLY A 198 -12.53 6.45 0.61
CA GLY A 198 -13.62 7.41 0.81
C GLY A 198 -13.44 8.71 0.03
N TYR A 199 -14.41 9.61 0.21
CA TYR A 199 -14.47 10.91 -0.46
C TYR A 199 -13.26 11.81 -0.15
N LEU A 200 -12.79 12.53 -1.16
CA LEU A 200 -11.88 13.67 -1.01
C LEU A 200 -12.50 14.92 -1.62
N THR A 201 -12.26 16.07 -1.02
CA THR A 201 -12.47 17.39 -1.62
C THR A 201 -11.45 17.66 -2.74
N ALA A 202 -11.69 18.71 -3.54
CA ALA A 202 -10.74 19.16 -4.56
C ALA A 202 -9.33 19.44 -4.00
N THR A 203 -9.23 20.18 -2.90
CA THR A 203 -7.96 20.50 -2.25
C THR A 203 -7.22 19.26 -1.77
N GLU A 204 -7.95 18.32 -1.16
CA GLU A 204 -7.36 17.07 -0.67
C GLU A 204 -6.90 16.18 -1.82
N LEU A 205 -7.67 16.07 -2.91
CA LEU A 205 -7.27 15.32 -4.09
C LEU A 205 -6.01 15.93 -4.72
N ILE A 206 -5.94 17.26 -4.86
CA ILE A 206 -4.74 17.95 -5.37
C ILE A 206 -3.52 17.63 -4.48
N ASN A 207 -3.69 17.67 -3.16
CA ASN A 207 -2.63 17.31 -2.22
C ASN A 207 -2.24 15.82 -2.31
N PHE A 208 -3.22 14.93 -2.45
CA PHE A 208 -3.01 13.51 -2.66
C PHE A 208 -2.25 13.22 -3.96
N LEU A 209 -2.37 14.07 -4.98
CA LEU A 209 -1.65 13.92 -6.24
C LEU A 209 -0.21 14.48 -6.17
N LYS A 210 0.18 15.27 -5.16
CA LYS A 210 1.54 15.83 -5.07
C LYS A 210 2.58 14.73 -4.81
N THR A 211 3.31 14.34 -5.85
CA THR A 211 4.50 13.49 -5.76
C THR A 211 5.70 14.24 -5.21
#